data_AF-A0A1Q9EK92-F1
#
_entry.id   AF-A0A1Q9EK92-F1
#
_cell.length_a   1.000
_cell.length_b   1.000
_cell.length_c   1.000
_cell.angle_alpha   90.00
_cell.angle_beta   90.00
_cell.angle_gamma   90.00
#
_symmetry.space_group_name_H-M   'P 1'
#
loop_
_entity.id
_entity.type
_entity.pdbx_description
1 polymer ?
#
loop_
_entity_poly.entity_id
_entity_poly.type
_entity_poly.pdbx_seq_one_letter_code
_entity_poly.pdbx_strand_id
1 'polypeptide(L)'
;MMRESGDLSYAQVAPGAPDASPLEYTDPRVFEWEQLGEPLFVFAYTAMVVGRQCLALAVVALQVFSTRIQKMLQADAKDFLMDCNPAIIGPLESYVCEATKAFVRCFPPVSIVVALMVASQLILCQRLFYLMIRHKVLVDFQNLAPYKDPMFWWVIITCVLALSHFIFHMICAEKMHAEHHNLQALLDGLKKDAVFFGLPAVFYIIFLYMSYDVEWLLLPLSKFWEEDPVWAQEVSSDLAFITENVARRTVLHGSSETALTVEDIAESLSVSAQQVPESEINDSRVGLLPRSGSRKPAGWISEQRQQRLQKTGKSAGKIGLGQFRSGLITRSWIGDLLLDYRLVDAKSREFRLAWILWVGITCLACLAAVTLLALQIAKDVQDIIRGQHADIVGTVVTSLNVLCMVAVVLRYLYEADTIAKSGWSVPTQERSASDPGKSLSSIQCRCSGKA
;
A
#
# COMPACT_ATOMS: atom_id res chain seq x y z
N MET A 1 -6.27 -50.00 16.52
CA MET A 1 -5.28 -49.67 15.48
C MET A 1 -3.92 -49.63 16.16
N MET A 2 -3.09 -50.63 15.89
CA MET A 2 -1.73 -50.75 16.43
C MET A 2 -0.84 -49.71 15.77
N ARG A 3 -0.11 -48.94 16.59
CA ARG A 3 0.86 -47.93 16.16
C ARG A 3 2.20 -48.66 16.05
N GLU A 4 2.66 -48.93 14.83
CA GLU A 4 4.02 -49.38 14.58
C GLU A 4 4.98 -48.25 14.95
N SER A 5 5.72 -48.45 16.03
CA SER A 5 6.89 -47.67 16.40
C SER A 5 8.05 -48.10 15.49
N GLY A 6 8.25 -47.36 14.40
CA GLY A 6 9.47 -47.46 13.59
C GLY A 6 10.64 -46.87 14.36
N ASP A 7 11.53 -47.73 14.86
CA ASP A 7 12.80 -47.34 15.46
C ASP A 7 13.71 -46.68 14.42
N LEU A 8 13.74 -45.34 14.43
CA LEU A 8 14.77 -44.55 13.75
C LEU A 8 16.09 -44.73 14.50
N SER A 9 16.86 -45.72 14.06
CA SER A 9 18.26 -45.94 14.46
C SER A 9 19.10 -44.69 14.17
N TYR A 10 19.43 -43.93 15.22
CA TYR A 10 20.44 -42.88 15.18
C TYR A 10 21.80 -43.49 14.82
N ALA A 11 22.21 -43.37 13.55
CA ALA A 11 23.56 -43.68 13.14
C ALA A 11 24.54 -42.74 13.86
N GLN A 12 25.46 -43.31 14.65
CA GLN A 12 26.54 -42.57 15.31
C GLN A 12 27.43 -41.92 14.25
N VAL A 13 27.40 -40.58 14.20
CA VAL A 13 28.26 -39.76 13.36
C VAL A 13 29.70 -39.83 13.91
N ALA A 14 30.64 -40.25 13.07
CA ALA A 14 32.05 -40.39 13.43
C ALA A 14 32.69 -39.01 13.71
N PRO A 15 33.49 -38.87 14.79
CA PRO A 15 34.21 -37.64 15.09
C PRO A 15 35.39 -37.47 14.11
N GLY A 16 35.29 -36.51 13.19
CA GLY A 16 36.36 -36.18 12.24
C GLY A 16 35.94 -35.82 10.82
N ALA A 17 34.64 -35.71 10.53
CA ALA A 17 34.19 -35.22 9.23
C ALA A 17 34.50 -33.71 9.08
N PRO A 18 35.12 -33.28 7.96
CA PRO A 18 35.38 -31.87 7.67
C PRO A 18 34.05 -31.10 7.66
N ASP A 19 34.05 -29.91 8.28
CA ASP A 19 32.93 -28.97 8.43
C ASP A 19 31.72 -29.34 7.57
N ALA A 20 30.79 -30.07 8.19
CA ALA A 20 29.52 -30.41 7.57
C ALA A 20 28.85 -29.09 7.19
N SER A 21 28.77 -28.82 5.89
CA SER A 21 27.94 -27.78 5.32
C SER A 21 26.61 -27.81 6.07
N PRO A 22 26.10 -26.67 6.58
CA PRO A 22 24.85 -26.65 7.33
C PRO A 22 23.82 -27.45 6.55
N LEU A 23 23.36 -28.55 7.15
CA LEU A 23 22.44 -29.48 6.53
C LEU A 23 21.21 -28.67 6.13
N GLU A 24 21.05 -28.50 4.82
CA GLU A 24 19.90 -27.85 4.21
C GLU A 24 18.67 -28.68 4.60
N TYR A 25 17.98 -28.26 5.66
CA TYR A 25 16.75 -28.90 6.15
C TYR A 25 15.63 -28.53 5.18
N THR A 26 15.59 -29.19 4.02
CA THR A 26 14.40 -29.20 3.17
C THR A 26 13.46 -30.25 3.74
N ASP A 27 12.53 -29.82 4.58
CA ASP A 27 11.34 -30.64 4.83
C ASP A 27 10.66 -30.88 3.47
N PRO A 28 10.55 -32.14 3.00
CA PRO A 28 9.98 -32.43 1.69
C PRO A 28 8.47 -32.16 1.60
N ARG A 29 7.83 -31.77 2.72
CA ARG A 29 6.42 -31.40 2.74
C ARG A 29 6.21 -30.10 1.98
N VAL A 30 5.40 -30.18 0.92
CA VAL A 30 4.88 -29.02 0.18
C VAL A 30 3.45 -28.82 0.63
N PHE A 31 3.17 -27.66 1.22
CA PHE A 31 1.82 -27.32 1.67
C PHE A 31 1.05 -26.58 0.57
N GLU A 32 -0.27 -26.76 0.51
CA GLU A 32 -1.14 -26.04 -0.43
C GLU A 32 -1.06 -24.53 -0.22
N TRP A 33 -0.96 -24.07 1.03
CA TRP A 33 -0.82 -22.64 1.31
C TRP A 33 0.49 -22.03 0.80
N GLU A 34 1.57 -22.82 0.61
CA GLU A 34 2.81 -22.29 0.03
C GLU A 34 2.60 -21.80 -1.40
N GLN A 35 1.67 -22.43 -2.13
CA GLN A 35 1.30 -22.01 -3.49
C GLN A 35 0.66 -20.61 -3.49
N LEU A 36 0.01 -20.22 -2.39
CA LEU A 36 -0.57 -18.88 -2.24
C LEU A 36 0.51 -17.79 -2.16
N GLY A 37 1.73 -18.17 -1.76
CA GLY A 37 2.89 -17.30 -1.73
C GLY A 37 3.64 -17.22 -3.06
N GLU A 38 3.39 -18.12 -4.02
CA GLU A 38 4.12 -18.15 -5.30
C GLU A 38 3.94 -16.84 -6.07
N PRO A 39 5.00 -16.28 -6.71
CA PRO A 39 4.95 -14.95 -7.31
C PRO A 39 3.74 -14.77 -8.23
N LEU A 40 3.63 -15.62 -9.25
CA LEU A 40 2.55 -15.53 -10.24
C LEU A 40 1.16 -15.66 -9.62
N PHE A 41 1.01 -16.48 -8.58
CA PHE A 41 -0.27 -16.64 -7.88
C PHE A 41 -0.65 -15.36 -7.15
N VAL A 42 0.26 -14.77 -6.36
CA VAL A 42 0.03 -13.51 -5.64
C VAL A 42 -0.36 -12.38 -6.61
N PHE A 43 0.34 -12.26 -7.74
CA PHE A 43 0.01 -11.27 -8.77
C PHE A 43 -1.36 -11.54 -9.40
N ALA A 44 -1.66 -12.79 -9.79
CA ALA A 44 -2.93 -13.13 -10.42
C ALA A 44 -4.12 -12.93 -9.46
N TYR A 45 -3.97 -13.35 -8.21
CA TYR A 45 -4.96 -13.16 -7.16
C TYR A 45 -5.23 -11.67 -6.90
N THR A 46 -4.18 -10.88 -6.69
CA THR A 46 -4.31 -9.43 -6.46
C THR A 46 -4.91 -8.73 -7.69
N ALA A 47 -4.45 -9.08 -8.89
CA ALA A 47 -4.99 -8.56 -10.14
C ALA A 47 -6.48 -8.89 -10.30
N MET A 48 -6.94 -10.06 -9.86
CA MET A 48 -8.35 -10.42 -9.89
C MET A 48 -9.18 -9.61 -8.88
N VAL A 49 -8.69 -9.49 -7.64
CA VAL A 49 -9.39 -8.78 -6.56
C VAL A 49 -9.50 -7.29 -6.89
N VAL A 50 -8.38 -6.64 -7.23
CA VAL A 50 -8.32 -5.20 -7.50
C VAL A 50 -8.78 -4.89 -8.92
N GLY A 51 -8.49 -5.74 -9.89
CA GLY A 51 -8.88 -5.55 -11.29
C GLY A 51 -10.39 -5.47 -11.51
N ARG A 52 -11.19 -6.19 -10.71
CA ARG A 52 -12.66 -6.05 -10.75
C ARG A 52 -13.11 -4.62 -10.40
N GLN A 53 -12.50 -4.02 -9.38
CA GLN A 53 -12.80 -2.64 -8.97
C GLN A 53 -12.28 -1.63 -9.99
N CYS A 54 -11.05 -1.81 -10.49
CA CYS A 54 -10.48 -0.98 -11.55
C CYS A 54 -11.31 -1.04 -12.83
N LEU A 55 -11.82 -2.21 -13.22
CA LEU A 55 -12.66 -2.36 -14.40
C LEU A 55 -14.01 -1.65 -14.23
N ALA A 56 -14.67 -1.80 -13.08
CA ALA A 56 -15.91 -1.09 -12.79
C ALA A 56 -15.71 0.43 -12.86
N LEU A 57 -14.64 0.95 -12.24
CA LEU A 57 -14.29 2.37 -12.30
C LEU A 57 -13.89 2.82 -13.70
N ALA A 58 -13.21 1.97 -14.48
CA ALA A 58 -12.83 2.27 -15.85
C ALA A 58 -14.08 2.38 -16.75
N VAL A 59 -15.09 1.54 -16.54
CA VAL A 59 -16.38 1.65 -17.23
C VAL A 59 -17.08 2.96 -16.86
N VAL A 60 -17.07 3.35 -15.58
CA VAL A 60 -17.60 4.65 -15.15
C VAL A 60 -16.83 5.81 -15.79
N ALA A 61 -15.48 5.76 -15.77
CA ALA A 61 -14.64 6.75 -16.42
C ALA A 61 -14.98 6.85 -17.91
N LEU A 62 -15.00 5.72 -18.61
CA LEU A 62 -15.33 5.66 -20.02
C LEU A 62 -16.72 6.22 -20.29
N GLN A 63 -17.75 5.95 -19.48
CA GLN A 63 -19.06 6.58 -19.69
C GLN A 63 -19.04 8.10 -19.49
N VAL A 64 -18.36 8.57 -18.43
CA VAL A 64 -18.24 10.01 -18.12
C VAL A 64 -17.48 10.76 -19.21
N PHE A 65 -16.42 10.17 -19.78
CA PHE A 65 -15.65 10.79 -20.87
C PHE A 65 -16.26 10.52 -22.26
N SER A 66 -16.88 9.36 -22.48
CA SER A 66 -17.40 8.97 -23.80
C SER A 66 -18.64 9.74 -24.18
N THR A 67 -19.51 10.16 -23.25
CA THR A 67 -20.63 11.06 -23.58
C THR A 67 -20.14 12.34 -24.27
N ARG A 68 -19.00 12.87 -23.83
CA ARG A 68 -18.37 14.04 -24.44
C ARG A 68 -17.69 13.73 -25.78
N ILE A 69 -17.11 12.54 -25.96
CA ILE A 69 -16.56 12.08 -27.25
C ILE A 69 -17.68 11.81 -28.26
N GLN A 70 -18.75 11.15 -27.82
CA GLN A 70 -19.93 10.86 -28.62
C GLN A 70 -20.60 12.12 -29.09
N LYS A 71 -20.73 13.16 -28.25
CA LYS A 71 -21.20 14.47 -28.70
C LYS A 71 -20.37 15.10 -29.82
N MET A 72 -19.06 14.81 -29.88
CA MET A 72 -18.23 15.26 -31.00
C MET A 72 -18.48 14.46 -32.28
N LEU A 73 -18.94 13.20 -32.16
CA LEU A 73 -19.17 12.29 -33.28
C LEU A 73 -20.63 12.27 -33.76
N GLN A 74 -21.59 12.51 -32.86
CA GLN A 74 -23.03 12.39 -33.07
C GLN A 74 -23.73 13.55 -32.37
N ALA A 75 -24.50 14.32 -33.14
CA ALA A 75 -25.18 15.53 -32.65
C ALA A 75 -26.26 15.25 -31.58
N ASP A 76 -26.79 14.02 -31.51
CA ASP A 76 -27.98 13.69 -30.70
C ASP A 76 -27.68 12.87 -29.41
N ALA A 77 -26.42 12.79 -28.98
CA ALA A 77 -26.08 12.05 -27.77
C ALA A 77 -26.60 12.77 -26.51
N LYS A 78 -27.37 12.06 -25.67
CA LYS A 78 -27.85 12.57 -24.38
C LYS A 78 -26.67 12.73 -23.42
N ASP A 79 -26.61 13.86 -22.72
CA ASP A 79 -25.62 14.07 -21.68
C ASP A 79 -25.89 13.23 -20.45
N PHE A 80 -24.82 12.66 -19.92
CA PHE A 80 -24.82 12.06 -18.58
C PHE A 80 -24.67 13.11 -17.47
N LEU A 81 -24.14 14.28 -17.78
CA LEU A 81 -23.90 15.36 -16.82
C LEU A 81 -24.71 16.59 -17.20
N MET A 82 -25.31 17.26 -16.22
CA MET A 82 -26.11 18.45 -16.48
C MET A 82 -25.26 19.58 -17.09
N ASP A 83 -25.92 20.40 -17.92
CA ASP A 83 -25.33 21.64 -18.45
C ASP A 83 -25.34 22.72 -17.37
N CYS A 84 -24.15 23.23 -17.03
CA CYS A 84 -23.98 24.27 -16.02
C CYS A 84 -24.08 25.67 -16.63
N ASN A 85 -25.17 25.94 -17.37
CA ASN A 85 -25.33 27.21 -18.07
C ASN A 85 -25.74 28.35 -17.11
N PRO A 86 -24.92 29.40 -16.92
CA PRO A 86 -25.22 30.49 -15.99
C PRO A 86 -26.51 31.26 -16.33
N ALA A 87 -26.94 31.25 -17.59
CA ALA A 87 -28.20 31.89 -18.01
C ALA A 87 -29.45 31.14 -17.50
N ILE A 88 -29.31 29.84 -17.22
CA ILE A 88 -30.42 28.97 -16.81
C ILE A 88 -30.45 28.83 -15.29
N ILE A 89 -29.32 28.46 -14.68
CA ILE A 89 -29.27 28.12 -13.25
C ILE A 89 -28.77 29.25 -12.36
N GLY A 90 -28.22 30.32 -12.95
CA GLY A 90 -27.56 31.42 -12.23
C GLY A 90 -26.04 31.28 -12.20
N PRO A 91 -25.30 32.40 -12.03
CA PRO A 91 -23.84 32.40 -12.12
C PRO A 91 -23.17 31.63 -10.97
N LEU A 92 -23.60 31.82 -9.72
CA LEU A 92 -23.01 31.14 -8.56
C LEU A 92 -23.25 29.62 -8.63
N GLU A 93 -24.47 29.25 -8.97
CA GLU A 93 -24.93 27.89 -9.20
C GLU A 93 -24.13 27.21 -10.31
N SER A 94 -23.83 27.93 -11.40
CA SER A 94 -23.01 27.41 -12.49
C SER A 94 -21.57 27.10 -12.06
N TYR A 95 -20.95 27.94 -11.22
CA TYR A 95 -19.62 27.66 -10.68
C TYR A 95 -19.59 26.43 -9.76
N VAL A 96 -20.58 26.28 -8.88
CA VAL A 96 -20.71 25.10 -8.00
C VAL A 96 -20.98 23.83 -8.82
N CYS A 97 -21.83 23.95 -9.84
CA CYS A 97 -22.13 22.89 -10.79
C CYS A 97 -20.85 22.41 -11.51
N GLU A 98 -20.07 23.31 -12.12
CA GLU A 98 -18.83 22.95 -12.81
C GLU A 98 -17.75 22.42 -11.85
N ALA A 99 -17.65 22.96 -10.63
CA ALA A 99 -16.73 22.43 -9.62
C ALA A 99 -17.05 20.96 -9.26
N THR A 100 -18.31 20.67 -8.92
CA THR A 100 -18.75 19.32 -8.56
C THR A 100 -18.70 18.35 -9.74
N LYS A 101 -19.02 18.82 -10.95
CA LYS A 101 -18.88 18.08 -12.22
C LYS A 101 -17.43 17.67 -12.48
N ALA A 102 -16.47 18.55 -12.19
CA ALA A 102 -15.05 18.23 -12.28
C ALA A 102 -14.67 17.07 -11.33
N PHE A 103 -15.23 17.00 -10.12
CA PHE A 103 -15.01 15.87 -9.22
C PHE A 103 -15.62 14.56 -9.76
N VAL A 104 -16.79 14.60 -10.41
CA VAL A 104 -17.36 13.42 -11.10
C VAL A 104 -16.41 12.88 -12.17
N ARG A 105 -15.74 13.76 -12.91
CA ARG A 105 -14.73 13.40 -13.93
C ARG A 105 -13.42 12.88 -13.32
N CYS A 106 -12.97 13.47 -12.21
CA CYS A 106 -11.69 13.11 -11.57
C CYS A 106 -11.77 11.86 -10.70
N PHE A 107 -12.92 11.56 -10.09
CA PHE A 107 -13.05 10.47 -9.13
C PHE A 107 -12.63 9.10 -9.68
N PRO A 108 -13.13 8.62 -10.84
CA PRO A 108 -12.76 7.28 -11.30
C PRO A 108 -11.28 7.14 -11.65
N PRO A 109 -10.64 8.06 -12.40
CA PRO A 109 -9.20 7.99 -12.67
C PRO A 109 -8.33 8.04 -11.40
N VAL A 110 -8.64 8.92 -10.45
CA VAL A 110 -7.94 9.00 -9.16
C VAL A 110 -8.06 7.66 -8.41
N SER A 111 -9.28 7.11 -8.35
CA SER A 111 -9.57 5.87 -7.64
C SER A 111 -8.85 4.66 -8.25
N ILE A 112 -8.76 4.58 -9.59
CA ILE A 112 -7.99 3.53 -10.27
C ILE A 112 -6.51 3.61 -9.88
N VAL A 113 -5.91 4.80 -9.87
CA VAL A 113 -4.51 4.98 -9.48
C VAL A 113 -4.29 4.54 -8.04
N VAL A 114 -5.13 4.99 -7.10
CA VAL A 114 -5.03 4.61 -5.69
C VAL A 114 -5.23 3.09 -5.51
N ALA A 115 -6.17 2.47 -6.23
CA ALA A 115 -6.40 1.03 -6.19
C ALA A 115 -5.17 0.22 -6.63
N LEU A 116 -4.50 0.65 -7.70
CA LEU A 116 -3.28 -0.01 -8.18
C LEU A 116 -2.12 0.13 -7.20
N MET A 117 -2.00 1.27 -6.52
CA MET A 117 -0.99 1.45 -5.46
C MET A 117 -1.25 0.55 -4.25
N VAL A 118 -2.51 0.45 -3.81
CA VAL A 118 -2.93 -0.50 -2.77
C VAL A 118 -2.56 -1.93 -3.17
N ALA A 119 -2.87 -2.33 -4.40
CA ALA A 119 -2.51 -3.64 -4.92
C ALA A 119 -1.01 -3.92 -4.88
N SER A 120 -0.17 -2.94 -5.24
CA SER A 120 1.29 -3.06 -5.12
C SER A 120 1.71 -3.41 -3.69
N GLN A 121 1.14 -2.74 -2.69
CA GLN A 121 1.45 -3.02 -1.29
C GLN A 121 0.96 -4.40 -0.85
N LEU A 122 -0.24 -4.81 -1.30
CA LEU A 122 -0.80 -6.14 -0.99
C LEU A 122 0.07 -7.27 -1.54
N ILE A 123 0.57 -7.14 -2.78
CA ILE A 123 1.48 -8.12 -3.40
C ILE A 123 2.74 -8.31 -2.55
N LEU A 124 3.34 -7.20 -2.09
CA LEU A 124 4.54 -7.25 -1.24
C LEU A 124 4.25 -7.90 0.12
N CYS A 125 3.17 -7.49 0.79
CA CYS A 125 2.83 -8.01 2.12
C CYS A 125 2.47 -9.49 2.07
N GLN A 126 1.66 -9.91 1.09
CA GLN A 126 1.29 -11.32 0.90
C GLN A 126 2.54 -12.18 0.65
N ARG A 127 3.39 -11.78 -0.29
CA ARG A 127 4.62 -12.53 -0.60
C ARG A 127 5.52 -12.65 0.63
N LEU A 128 5.73 -11.55 1.36
CA LEU A 128 6.54 -11.58 2.59
C LEU A 128 5.93 -12.50 3.65
N PHE A 129 4.62 -12.41 3.89
CA PHE A 129 3.94 -13.20 4.90
C PHE A 129 4.14 -14.71 4.70
N TYR A 130 3.87 -15.20 3.49
CA TYR A 130 4.02 -16.63 3.19
C TYR A 130 5.48 -17.08 3.25
N LEU A 131 6.41 -16.23 2.83
CA LEU A 131 7.85 -16.51 2.97
C LEU A 131 8.26 -16.61 4.45
N MET A 132 7.83 -15.69 5.30
CA MET A 132 8.22 -15.67 6.71
C MET A 132 7.63 -16.84 7.48
N ILE A 133 6.36 -17.20 7.24
CA ILE A 133 5.72 -18.35 7.91
C ILE A 133 6.44 -19.66 7.59
N ARG A 134 6.87 -19.84 6.33
CA ARG A 134 7.66 -21.00 5.91
C ARG A 134 8.96 -21.15 6.72
N HIS A 135 9.52 -20.04 7.18
CA HIS A 135 10.72 -19.98 8.00
C HIS A 135 10.45 -19.82 9.50
N LYS A 136 9.25 -20.22 9.95
CA LYS A 136 8.83 -20.13 11.36
C LYS A 136 8.90 -18.69 11.92
N VAL A 137 8.72 -17.67 11.09
CA VAL A 137 8.64 -16.27 11.51
C VAL A 137 7.23 -15.76 11.26
N LEU A 138 6.55 -15.29 12.31
CA LEU A 138 5.25 -14.66 12.20
C LEU A 138 5.41 -13.14 12.30
N VAL A 139 5.17 -12.45 11.18
CA VAL A 139 5.23 -10.98 11.11
C VAL A 139 3.86 -10.40 11.44
N ASP A 140 3.82 -9.52 12.44
CA ASP A 140 2.66 -8.69 12.80
C ASP A 140 2.72 -7.38 12.01
N PHE A 141 1.89 -7.29 10.97
CA PHE A 141 1.80 -6.12 10.10
C PHE A 141 1.04 -5.00 10.80
N GLN A 142 1.59 -3.80 10.76
CA GLN A 142 0.95 -2.66 11.36
C GLN A 142 -0.23 -2.19 10.49
N ASN A 143 -1.45 -2.55 10.89
CA ASN A 143 -2.66 -2.06 10.23
C ASN A 143 -2.72 -0.52 10.31
N LEU A 144 -2.62 0.14 9.15
CA LEU A 144 -2.70 1.58 9.07
C LEU A 144 -4.16 2.00 9.14
N ALA A 145 -4.51 2.80 10.15
CA ALA A 145 -5.84 3.36 10.25
C ALA A 145 -6.17 4.23 9.00
N PRO A 146 -7.23 3.92 8.23
CA PRO A 146 -7.55 4.64 6.99
C PRO A 146 -7.66 6.16 7.17
N TYR A 147 -8.25 6.58 8.29
CA TYR A 147 -8.43 8.00 8.63
C TYR A 147 -7.12 8.77 8.91
N LYS A 148 -5.98 8.07 9.04
CA LYS A 148 -4.65 8.71 9.14
C LYS A 148 -3.98 8.89 7.79
N ASP A 149 -4.45 8.23 6.73
CA ASP A 149 -3.86 8.35 5.40
C ASP A 149 -4.47 9.53 4.62
N PRO A 150 -3.68 10.53 4.20
CA PRO A 150 -4.17 11.61 3.36
C PRO A 150 -4.75 11.14 2.02
N MET A 151 -4.26 10.02 1.47
CA MET A 151 -4.78 9.46 0.20
C MET A 151 -6.21 8.95 0.36
N PHE A 152 -6.52 8.33 1.50
CA PHE A 152 -7.88 7.92 1.84
C PHE A 152 -8.82 9.14 1.87
N TRP A 153 -8.44 10.20 2.58
CA TRP A 153 -9.23 11.42 2.66
C TRP A 153 -9.40 12.10 1.30
N TRP A 154 -8.37 12.13 0.47
CA TRP A 154 -8.47 12.70 -0.87
C TRP A 154 -9.51 11.97 -1.73
N VAL A 155 -9.52 10.64 -1.71
CA VAL A 155 -10.52 9.83 -2.41
C VAL A 155 -11.92 10.06 -1.83
N ILE A 156 -12.07 10.09 -0.51
CA ILE A 156 -13.37 10.31 0.16
C ILE A 156 -13.94 11.69 -0.18
N ILE A 157 -13.12 12.75 -0.08
CA ILE A 157 -13.54 14.12 -0.41
C ILE A 157 -13.95 14.20 -1.88
N THR A 158 -13.16 13.61 -2.77
CA THR A 158 -13.44 13.56 -4.21
C THR A 158 -14.75 12.83 -4.50
N CYS A 159 -15.01 11.71 -3.81
CA CYS A 159 -16.26 10.95 -3.92
C CYS A 159 -17.47 11.76 -3.41
N VAL A 160 -17.38 12.37 -2.23
CA VAL A 160 -18.46 13.17 -1.65
C VAL A 160 -18.81 14.37 -2.53
N LEU A 161 -17.80 15.07 -3.05
CA LEU A 161 -18.01 16.21 -3.95
C LEU A 161 -18.57 15.77 -5.31
N ALA A 162 -18.16 14.61 -5.83
CA ALA A 162 -18.76 14.03 -7.01
C ALA A 162 -20.24 13.66 -6.80
N LEU A 163 -20.59 13.03 -5.67
CA LEU A 163 -21.98 12.69 -5.33
C LEU A 163 -22.83 13.94 -5.13
N SER A 164 -22.25 15.01 -4.59
CA SER A 164 -22.94 16.29 -4.43
C SER A 164 -23.41 16.91 -5.77
N HIS A 165 -22.73 16.59 -6.88
CA HIS A 165 -23.16 17.01 -8.23
C HIS A 165 -24.56 16.47 -8.57
N PHE A 166 -24.82 15.19 -8.29
CA PHE A 166 -26.10 14.57 -8.58
C PHE A 166 -27.21 15.11 -7.67
N ILE A 167 -26.88 15.42 -6.40
CA ILE A 167 -27.81 16.08 -5.48
C ILE A 167 -28.15 17.48 -5.99
N PHE A 168 -27.15 18.23 -6.42
CA PHE A 168 -27.34 19.55 -7.01
C PHE A 168 -28.20 19.48 -8.27
N HIS A 169 -27.99 18.47 -9.13
CA HIS A 169 -28.82 18.23 -10.30
C HIS A 169 -30.29 17.99 -9.93
N MET A 170 -30.58 17.21 -8.88
CA MET A 170 -31.97 17.00 -8.42
C MET A 170 -32.63 18.32 -8.01
N ILE A 171 -31.93 19.14 -7.22
CA ILE A 171 -32.45 20.40 -6.69
C ILE A 171 -32.72 21.40 -7.83
N CYS A 172 -31.79 21.49 -8.79
CA CYS A 172 -31.94 22.39 -9.95
C CYS A 172 -33.04 21.92 -10.90
N ALA A 173 -33.16 20.61 -11.11
CA ALA A 173 -34.20 20.03 -11.94
C ALA A 173 -35.61 20.28 -11.38
N GLU A 174 -35.78 20.18 -10.06
CA GLU A 174 -37.05 20.49 -9.39
C GLU A 174 -37.47 21.95 -9.64
N LYS A 175 -36.53 22.90 -9.52
CA LYS A 175 -36.78 24.33 -9.80
C LYS A 175 -37.22 24.58 -11.24
N MET A 176 -36.61 23.89 -12.20
CA MET A 176 -36.89 24.05 -13.63
C MET A 176 -38.21 23.39 -14.05
N HIS A 177 -38.54 22.24 -13.45
CA HIS A 177 -39.72 21.45 -13.83
C HIS A 177 -40.98 21.74 -13.01
N ALA A 178 -40.93 22.63 -12.02
CA ALA A 178 -42.13 23.15 -11.36
C ALA A 178 -43.19 23.70 -12.36
N GLU A 179 -42.80 23.99 -13.60
CA GLU A 179 -43.66 24.49 -14.66
C GLU A 179 -44.16 23.41 -15.64
N HIS A 180 -43.59 22.19 -15.68
CA HIS A 180 -43.95 21.12 -16.64
C HIS A 180 -44.09 19.76 -15.95
N HIS A 181 -45.30 19.18 -15.96
CA HIS A 181 -45.79 18.02 -15.19
C HIS A 181 -45.08 16.65 -15.34
N ASN A 182 -43.85 16.55 -15.84
CA ASN A 182 -43.19 15.25 -16.12
C ASN A 182 -42.06 14.88 -15.13
N LEU A 183 -42.30 15.06 -13.83
CA LEU A 183 -41.35 14.75 -12.75
C LEU A 183 -40.87 13.29 -12.76
N GLN A 184 -41.70 12.36 -13.19
CA GLN A 184 -41.38 10.93 -13.17
C GLN A 184 -40.27 10.55 -14.16
N ALA A 185 -40.30 11.11 -15.38
CA ALA A 185 -39.27 10.87 -16.38
C ALA A 185 -37.90 11.42 -15.93
N LEU A 186 -37.90 12.56 -15.22
CA LEU A 186 -36.68 13.12 -14.64
C LEU A 186 -36.13 12.24 -13.51
N LEU A 187 -36.99 11.83 -12.58
CA LEU A 187 -36.58 10.94 -11.47
C LEU A 187 -35.99 9.63 -12.00
N ASP A 188 -36.55 9.08 -13.07
CA ASP A 188 -36.06 7.82 -13.65
C ASP A 188 -34.69 7.99 -14.34
N GLY A 189 -34.46 9.12 -15.03
CA GLY A 189 -33.15 9.46 -15.58
C GLY A 189 -32.10 9.64 -14.49
N LEU A 190 -32.43 10.42 -13.46
CA LEU A 190 -31.49 10.76 -12.40
C LEU A 190 -31.17 9.54 -11.52
N LYS A 191 -32.15 8.68 -11.24
CA LYS A 191 -31.92 7.38 -10.59
C LYS A 191 -30.93 6.54 -11.38
N LYS A 192 -31.05 6.49 -12.72
CA LYS A 192 -30.14 5.70 -13.55
C LYS A 192 -28.71 6.20 -13.44
N ASP A 193 -28.50 7.51 -13.53
CA ASP A 193 -27.16 8.11 -13.51
C ASP A 193 -26.51 8.04 -12.12
N ALA A 194 -27.30 8.33 -11.07
CA ALA A 194 -26.84 8.26 -9.68
C ALA A 194 -26.54 6.83 -9.25
N VAL A 195 -27.34 5.84 -9.67
CA VAL A 195 -27.07 4.42 -9.38
C VAL A 195 -25.84 3.95 -10.14
N PHE A 196 -25.70 4.35 -11.41
CA PHE A 196 -24.56 3.95 -12.24
C PHE A 196 -23.22 4.46 -11.69
N PHE A 197 -23.16 5.70 -11.21
CA PHE A 197 -21.93 6.25 -10.61
C PHE A 197 -21.79 5.86 -9.14
N GLY A 198 -22.87 6.00 -8.36
CA GLY A 198 -22.86 5.86 -6.91
C GLY A 198 -22.59 4.44 -6.43
N LEU A 199 -23.14 3.42 -7.11
CA LEU A 199 -22.96 2.03 -6.67
C LEU A 199 -21.49 1.57 -6.78
N PRO A 200 -20.80 1.71 -7.94
CA PRO A 200 -19.36 1.42 -8.02
C PRO A 200 -18.51 2.28 -7.07
N ALA A 201 -18.87 3.56 -6.88
CA ALA A 201 -18.16 4.43 -5.95
C ALA A 201 -18.24 3.93 -4.50
N VAL A 202 -19.43 3.55 -4.02
CA VAL A 202 -19.62 3.01 -2.67
C VAL A 202 -18.88 1.69 -2.49
N PHE A 203 -19.00 0.76 -3.44
CA PHE A 203 -18.24 -0.51 -3.39
C PHE A 203 -16.74 -0.27 -3.39
N TYR A 204 -16.25 0.69 -4.17
CA TYR A 204 -14.84 1.06 -4.17
C TYR A 204 -14.39 1.65 -2.82
N ILE A 205 -15.19 2.51 -2.18
CA ILE A 205 -14.86 3.03 -0.84
C ILE A 205 -14.81 1.91 0.20
N ILE A 206 -15.76 0.97 0.16
CA ILE A 206 -15.75 -0.20 1.04
C ILE A 206 -14.50 -1.04 0.78
N PHE A 207 -14.19 -1.34 -0.49
CA PHE A 207 -12.98 -2.05 -0.88
C PHE A 207 -11.72 -1.35 -0.37
N LEU A 208 -11.61 -0.03 -0.59
CA LEU A 208 -10.47 0.76 -0.14
C LEU A 208 -10.34 0.68 1.38
N TYR A 209 -11.44 0.84 2.13
CA TYR A 209 -11.43 0.69 3.58
C TYR A 209 -10.94 -0.69 4.04
N MET A 210 -11.47 -1.76 3.45
CA MET A 210 -11.09 -3.14 3.77
C MET A 210 -9.62 -3.42 3.42
N SER A 211 -9.07 -2.77 2.38
CA SER A 211 -7.68 -2.97 1.96
C SER A 211 -6.61 -2.44 2.92
N TYR A 212 -7.00 -1.58 3.89
CA TYR A 212 -6.09 -1.13 4.96
C TYR A 212 -5.89 -2.18 6.06
N ASP A 213 -6.77 -3.18 6.13
CA ASP A 213 -6.61 -4.36 6.98
C ASP A 213 -5.91 -5.45 6.16
N VAL A 214 -4.57 -5.40 6.18
CA VAL A 214 -3.75 -6.32 5.39
C VAL A 214 -3.94 -7.76 5.90
N GLU A 215 -4.10 -7.93 7.21
CA GLU A 215 -4.25 -9.23 7.85
C GLU A 215 -5.50 -9.97 7.38
N TRP A 216 -6.58 -9.25 7.07
CA TRP A 216 -7.79 -9.84 6.51
C TRP A 216 -7.55 -10.54 5.16
N LEU A 217 -6.56 -10.09 4.39
CA LEU A 217 -6.21 -10.62 3.08
C LEU A 217 -5.13 -11.73 3.14
N LEU A 218 -4.61 -12.00 4.33
CA LEU A 218 -3.64 -13.06 4.57
C LEU A 218 -4.36 -14.36 4.96
N LEU A 219 -3.67 -15.50 4.81
CA LEU A 219 -4.20 -16.77 5.26
C LEU A 219 -4.37 -16.72 6.79
N PRO A 220 -5.58 -16.93 7.32
CA PRO A 220 -5.77 -16.98 8.77
C PRO A 220 -5.00 -18.17 9.34
N LEU A 221 -4.34 -17.98 10.49
CA LEU A 221 -3.59 -19.04 11.15
C LEU A 221 -4.43 -20.32 11.35
N SER A 222 -5.74 -20.21 11.54
CA SER A 222 -6.60 -21.40 11.64
C SER A 222 -6.51 -22.32 10.41
N LYS A 223 -6.38 -21.76 9.19
CA LYS A 223 -6.22 -22.55 7.97
C LYS A 223 -4.88 -23.26 7.90
N PHE A 224 -3.83 -22.64 8.45
CA PHE A 224 -2.52 -23.28 8.62
C PHE A 224 -2.60 -24.51 9.55
N TRP A 225 -3.41 -24.45 10.61
CA TRP A 225 -3.65 -25.59 11.52
C TRP A 225 -4.55 -26.67 10.91
N GLU A 226 -5.41 -26.34 9.96
CA GLU A 226 -6.32 -27.30 9.31
C GLU A 226 -5.60 -28.28 8.38
N GLU A 227 -4.51 -27.87 7.73
CA GLU A 227 -3.82 -28.68 6.72
C GLU A 227 -2.94 -29.78 7.33
N ASP A 228 -2.07 -29.44 8.30
CA ASP A 228 -1.30 -30.40 9.09
C ASP A 228 -1.23 -29.94 10.56
N PRO A 229 -2.12 -30.44 11.43
CA PRO A 229 -2.18 -30.00 12.82
C PRO A 229 -0.95 -30.42 13.64
N VAL A 230 -0.27 -31.52 13.25
CA VAL A 230 0.91 -32.02 13.98
C VAL A 230 2.09 -31.11 13.69
N TRP A 231 2.34 -30.84 12.41
CA TRP A 231 3.39 -29.90 12.02
C TRP A 231 3.10 -28.48 12.50
N ALA A 232 1.85 -28.02 12.39
CA ALA A 232 1.47 -26.71 12.90
C ALA A 232 1.72 -26.60 14.41
N GLN A 233 1.48 -27.67 15.18
CA GLN A 233 1.80 -27.71 16.61
C GLN A 233 3.30 -27.59 16.86
N GLU A 234 4.12 -28.36 16.15
CA GLU A 234 5.59 -28.32 16.26
C GLU A 234 6.16 -26.96 15.87
N VAL A 235 5.69 -26.38 14.77
CA VAL A 235 6.14 -25.07 14.29
C VAL A 235 5.65 -23.96 15.21
N SER A 236 4.42 -24.03 15.72
CA SER A 236 3.85 -22.99 16.58
C SER A 236 4.59 -22.81 17.89
N SER A 237 5.21 -23.86 18.45
CA SER A 237 6.08 -23.75 19.63
C SER A 237 7.40 -23.03 19.32
N ASP A 238 7.82 -23.03 18.06
CA ASP A 238 9.07 -22.45 17.59
C ASP A 238 8.87 -21.11 16.85
N LEU A 239 7.62 -20.65 16.66
CA LEU A 239 7.32 -19.46 15.86
C LEU A 239 7.91 -18.21 16.51
N ALA A 240 8.86 -17.57 15.82
CA ALA A 240 9.39 -16.28 16.20
C ALA A 240 8.40 -15.18 15.80
N PHE A 241 7.80 -14.53 16.78
CA PHE A 241 6.91 -13.40 16.56
C PHE A 241 7.70 -12.09 16.44
N ILE A 242 7.52 -11.36 15.34
CA ILE A 242 8.20 -10.08 15.09
C ILE A 242 7.20 -9.00 14.66
N THR A 243 7.30 -7.83 15.28
CA THR A 243 6.49 -6.66 14.84
C THR A 243 7.11 -6.01 13.61
N GLU A 244 6.28 -5.42 12.75
CA GLU A 244 6.74 -4.74 11.53
C GLU A 244 7.86 -3.71 11.79
N ASN A 245 7.77 -2.94 12.88
CA ASN A 245 8.78 -1.93 13.21
C ASN A 245 10.14 -2.54 13.60
N VAL A 246 10.14 -3.71 14.23
CA VAL A 246 11.37 -4.45 14.55
C VAL A 246 11.94 -5.03 13.26
N ALA A 247 11.12 -5.72 12.45
CA ALA A 247 11.54 -6.29 11.18
C ALA A 247 12.15 -5.22 10.26
N ARG A 248 11.48 -4.06 10.14
CA ARG A 248 11.98 -2.89 9.41
C ARG A 248 13.35 -2.43 9.92
N ARG A 249 13.54 -2.30 11.24
CA ARG A 249 14.83 -1.87 11.81
C ARG A 249 15.92 -2.88 11.49
N THR A 250 15.65 -4.17 11.64
CA THR A 250 16.60 -5.25 11.34
C THR A 250 17.03 -5.23 9.88
N VAL A 251 16.07 -5.13 8.95
CA VAL A 251 16.35 -5.05 7.52
C VAL A 251 17.17 -3.81 7.17
N LEU A 252 16.81 -2.64 7.72
CA LEU A 252 17.50 -1.39 7.42
C LEU A 252 18.88 -1.25 8.08
N HIS A 253 19.15 -1.95 9.20
CA HIS A 253 20.37 -1.76 9.99
C HIS A 253 21.41 -2.88 9.89
N GLY A 254 21.09 -4.09 9.45
CA GLY A 254 22.09 -5.16 9.60
C GLY A 254 21.95 -6.45 8.81
N SER A 255 20.83 -6.72 8.13
CA SER A 255 20.62 -8.09 7.61
C SER A 255 21.25 -8.39 6.24
N SER A 256 21.82 -7.41 5.54
CA SER A 256 21.87 -7.50 4.07
C SER A 256 23.25 -7.71 3.46
N GLU A 257 24.35 -7.49 4.19
CA GLU A 257 25.68 -7.61 3.58
C GLU A 257 26.04 -9.07 3.21
N THR A 258 25.48 -10.06 3.90
CA THR A 258 25.84 -11.48 3.71
C THR A 258 24.70 -12.37 3.23
N ALA A 259 23.44 -11.90 3.26
CA ALA A 259 22.29 -12.71 2.84
C ALA A 259 22.26 -12.84 1.31
N LEU A 260 22.31 -14.08 0.81
CA LEU A 260 22.24 -14.40 -0.61
C LEU A 260 20.86 -14.95 -1.00
N THR A 261 20.10 -15.40 -0.01
CA THR A 261 18.79 -16.02 -0.17
C THR A 261 17.75 -15.39 0.77
N VAL A 262 16.47 -15.64 0.49
CA VAL A 262 15.36 -15.15 1.31
C VAL A 262 15.32 -15.91 2.64
N GLU A 263 15.75 -17.16 2.60
CA GLU A 263 15.94 -18.06 3.72
C GLU A 263 16.91 -17.44 4.74
N ASP A 264 18.08 -16.95 4.29
CA ASP A 264 19.08 -16.28 5.14
C ASP A 264 18.51 -15.06 5.87
N ILE A 265 17.66 -14.30 5.16
CA ILE A 265 16.98 -13.13 5.72
C ILE A 265 15.97 -13.56 6.78
N ALA A 266 15.17 -14.58 6.50
CA ALA A 266 14.18 -15.05 7.44
C ALA A 266 14.83 -15.61 8.71
N GLU A 267 15.96 -16.31 8.57
CA GLU A 267 16.78 -16.77 9.69
C GLU A 267 17.34 -15.57 10.48
N SER A 268 17.91 -14.58 9.80
CA SER A 268 18.40 -13.34 10.44
C SER A 268 17.29 -12.59 11.19
N LEU A 269 16.09 -12.52 10.63
CA LEU A 269 14.92 -11.93 11.28
C LEU A 269 14.46 -12.76 12.49
N SER A 270 14.48 -14.08 12.40
CA SER A 270 14.19 -15.00 13.51
C SER A 270 15.16 -14.80 14.67
N VAL A 271 16.48 -14.78 14.38
CA VAL A 271 17.53 -14.52 15.38
C VAL A 271 17.34 -13.12 15.99
N SER A 272 17.05 -12.12 15.17
CA SER A 272 16.80 -10.76 15.67
C SER A 272 15.55 -10.67 16.54
N ALA A 273 14.50 -11.40 16.21
CA ALA A 273 13.28 -11.46 17.01
C ALA A 273 13.54 -12.01 18.42
N GLN A 274 14.43 -12.99 18.55
CA GLN A 274 14.85 -13.55 19.85
C GLN A 274 15.72 -12.58 20.67
N GLN A 275 16.44 -11.68 20.02
CA GLN A 275 17.33 -10.71 20.68
C GLN A 275 16.60 -9.43 21.13
N VAL A 276 15.38 -9.17 20.64
CA VAL A 276 14.65 -7.97 20.99
C VAL A 276 14.22 -8.05 22.47
N PRO A 277 14.67 -7.11 23.33
CA PRO A 277 14.29 -7.12 24.74
C PRO A 277 12.76 -7.09 24.88
N GLU A 278 12.20 -7.94 25.76
CA GLU A 278 10.76 -7.95 26.06
C GLU A 278 10.22 -6.56 26.44
N SER A 279 11.07 -5.68 26.96
CA SER A 279 10.71 -4.29 27.27
C SER A 279 10.33 -3.47 26.03
N GLU A 280 10.98 -3.66 24.88
CA GLU A 280 10.61 -2.99 23.63
C GLU A 280 9.29 -3.54 23.07
N ILE A 281 9.06 -4.84 23.22
CA ILE A 281 7.80 -5.51 22.83
C ILE A 281 6.65 -4.94 23.68
N ASN A 282 6.87 -4.78 24.98
CA ASN A 282 5.89 -4.24 25.90
C ASN A 282 5.61 -2.76 25.67
N ASP A 283 6.62 -1.92 25.43
CA ASP A 283 6.41 -0.49 25.12
C ASP A 283 5.62 -0.29 23.82
N SER A 284 5.82 -1.16 22.83
CA SER A 284 5.05 -1.14 21.58
C SER A 284 3.58 -1.53 21.79
N ARG A 285 3.31 -2.50 22.69
CA ARG A 285 1.94 -2.91 23.06
C ARG A 285 1.20 -1.89 23.92
N VAL A 286 1.90 -1.17 24.81
CA VAL A 286 1.31 -0.20 25.75
C VAL A 286 0.74 1.04 25.05
N GLY A 287 1.15 1.33 23.81
CA GLY A 287 0.58 2.41 23.00
C GLY A 287 -0.82 2.15 22.44
N LEU A 288 -1.28 0.89 22.39
CA LEU A 288 -2.49 0.48 21.66
C LEU A 288 -3.68 0.09 22.53
N LEU A 289 -3.48 -0.18 23.82
CA LEU A 289 -4.60 -0.42 24.73
C LEU A 289 -5.09 0.91 25.33
N PRO A 290 -6.35 1.33 25.08
CA PRO A 290 -6.95 2.41 25.84
C PRO A 290 -6.93 1.98 27.30
N ARG A 291 -6.18 2.73 28.12
CA ARG A 291 -5.90 2.42 29.52
C ARG A 291 -7.21 2.33 30.28
N SER A 292 -7.76 1.12 30.36
CA SER A 292 -9.00 0.82 31.05
C SER A 292 -8.83 1.10 32.54
N GLY A 293 -9.46 2.18 32.99
CA GLY A 293 -10.23 2.22 34.24
C GLY A 293 -9.52 2.09 35.58
N SER A 294 -8.24 1.76 35.70
CA SER A 294 -7.59 1.79 37.03
C SER A 294 -7.34 3.23 37.45
N ARG A 295 -8.24 3.77 38.29
CA ARG A 295 -8.05 4.97 39.10
C ARG A 295 -6.75 4.81 39.89
N LYS A 296 -5.62 5.28 39.34
CA LYS A 296 -4.42 5.51 40.14
C LYS A 296 -4.64 6.78 40.98
N PRO A 297 -4.19 6.80 42.24
CA PRO A 297 -4.38 7.92 43.15
C PRO A 297 -3.76 9.21 42.58
N ALA A 298 -4.51 10.31 42.71
CA ALA A 298 -4.34 11.58 42.02
C ALA A 298 -3.07 12.40 42.36
N GLY A 299 -2.01 11.81 42.90
CA GLY A 299 -0.94 12.56 43.56
C GLY A 299 0.44 12.58 42.90
N TRP A 300 0.84 11.57 42.12
CA TRP A 300 2.28 11.33 41.88
C TRP A 300 2.75 11.33 40.42
N ILE A 301 1.85 11.42 39.44
CA ILE A 301 2.21 11.32 38.00
C ILE A 301 2.27 12.70 37.30
N SER A 302 1.75 13.77 37.91
CA SER A 302 1.73 15.10 37.29
C SER A 302 3.13 15.73 37.15
N GLU A 303 4.00 15.56 38.14
CA GLU A 303 5.26 16.32 38.21
C GLU A 303 6.38 15.75 37.32
N GLN A 304 6.58 14.41 37.31
CA GLN A 304 7.56 13.78 36.43
C GLN A 304 7.17 13.86 34.94
N ARG A 305 5.86 13.86 34.65
CA ARG A 305 5.35 14.01 33.28
C ARG A 305 5.46 15.47 32.81
N GLN A 306 5.21 16.45 33.68
CA GLN A 306 5.44 17.87 33.37
C GLN A 306 6.93 18.19 33.21
N GLN A 307 7.83 17.61 34.01
CA GLN A 307 9.28 17.81 33.84
C GLN A 307 9.83 17.18 32.55
N ARG A 308 9.33 16.00 32.13
CA ARG A 308 9.71 15.42 30.83
C ARG A 308 9.15 16.22 29.66
N LEU A 309 7.91 16.72 29.75
CA LEU A 309 7.30 17.56 28.70
C LEU A 309 7.91 18.97 28.64
N GLN A 310 8.37 19.54 29.75
CA GLN A 310 9.09 20.83 29.77
C GLN A 310 10.53 20.69 29.25
N LYS A 311 11.22 19.58 29.49
CA LYS A 311 12.55 19.34 28.91
C LYS A 311 12.51 19.02 27.41
N THR A 312 11.41 18.50 26.88
CA THR A 312 11.23 18.31 25.42
C THR A 312 10.54 19.49 24.73
N GLY A 313 10.09 20.50 25.49
CA GLY A 313 9.29 21.63 25.02
C GLY A 313 10.01 22.72 24.20
N LYS A 314 11.26 22.52 23.76
CA LYS A 314 12.00 23.51 22.93
C LYS A 314 12.10 23.18 21.43
N SER A 315 11.44 22.11 20.95
CA SER A 315 11.32 21.85 19.50
C SER A 315 9.87 21.68 19.01
N ALA A 316 8.91 22.25 19.75
CA ALA A 316 7.54 22.42 19.28
C ALA A 316 7.47 23.68 18.40
N GLY A 317 7.85 23.58 17.14
CA GLY A 317 7.89 24.79 16.32
C GLY A 317 8.29 24.63 14.86
N LYS A 318 7.89 23.53 14.23
CA LYS A 318 7.70 23.41 12.76
C LYS A 318 7.10 22.03 12.52
N ILE A 319 5.77 21.95 12.49
CA ILE A 319 5.08 20.89 11.76
C ILE A 319 5.41 21.16 10.29
N GLY A 320 6.59 20.72 9.87
CA GLY A 320 7.01 20.87 8.49
C GLY A 320 6.08 20.00 7.64
N LEU A 321 5.63 20.54 6.52
CA LEU A 321 4.98 19.76 5.45
C LEU A 321 5.77 18.48 5.05
N GLY A 322 7.03 18.35 5.46
CA GLY A 322 7.86 17.15 5.25
C GLY A 322 7.47 15.90 6.05
N GLN A 323 6.45 15.94 6.91
CA GLN A 323 5.98 14.76 7.67
C GLN A 323 4.63 14.19 7.19
N PHE A 324 4.14 14.59 6.01
CA PHE A 324 3.08 13.87 5.30
C PHE A 324 3.59 12.49 4.83
N ARG A 325 3.79 11.57 5.77
CA ARG A 325 4.03 10.15 5.49
C ARG A 325 2.68 9.52 5.15
N SER A 326 2.26 9.57 3.89
CA SER A 326 1.17 8.72 3.42
C SER A 326 1.64 7.27 3.52
N GLY A 327 0.96 6.46 4.32
CA GLY A 327 1.35 5.07 4.56
C GLY A 327 1.44 4.26 3.28
N LEU A 328 0.50 4.50 2.34
CA LEU A 328 0.46 3.86 1.03
C LEU A 328 1.64 4.18 0.10
N ILE A 329 2.29 5.33 0.26
CA ILE A 329 3.37 5.81 -0.62
C ILE A 329 4.71 5.88 0.12
N THR A 330 4.74 5.51 1.39
CA THR A 330 5.99 5.49 2.14
C THR A 330 6.82 4.30 1.66
N ARG A 331 8.11 4.51 1.41
CA ARG A 331 9.08 3.45 1.14
C ARG A 331 8.81 2.22 2.02
N SER A 332 8.36 1.14 1.39
CA SER A 332 8.07 -0.12 2.05
C SER A 332 9.37 -0.89 2.21
N TRP A 333 9.79 -1.11 3.45
CA TRP A 333 10.96 -1.94 3.77
C TRP A 333 10.81 -3.37 3.24
N ILE A 334 9.57 -3.82 3.04
CA ILE A 334 9.24 -5.11 2.40
C ILE A 334 9.70 -5.12 0.94
N GLY A 335 9.51 -3.99 0.23
CA GLY A 335 10.00 -3.82 -1.14
C GLY A 335 11.52 -3.84 -1.19
N ASP A 336 12.19 -3.14 -0.26
CA ASP A 336 13.65 -3.17 -0.15
C ASP A 336 14.18 -4.60 0.08
N LEU A 337 13.43 -5.42 0.82
CA LEU A 337 13.78 -6.81 1.12
C LEU A 337 13.56 -7.75 -0.06
N LEU A 338 12.33 -7.80 -0.59
CA LEU A 338 11.92 -8.78 -1.60
C LEU A 338 12.48 -8.48 -3.01
N LEU A 339 12.82 -7.22 -3.26
CA LEU A 339 13.33 -6.77 -4.56
C LEU A 339 14.84 -6.54 -4.52
N ASP A 340 15.52 -6.95 -3.45
CA ASP A 340 16.97 -6.93 -3.36
C ASP A 340 17.58 -7.80 -4.48
N TYR A 341 18.44 -7.20 -5.29
CA TYR A 341 19.16 -7.85 -6.38
C TYR A 341 20.13 -8.93 -5.91
N ARG A 342 20.62 -8.84 -4.66
CA ARG A 342 21.55 -9.82 -4.07
C ARG A 342 20.90 -11.18 -3.89
N LEU A 343 19.56 -11.21 -3.83
CA LEU A 343 18.79 -12.45 -3.83
C LEU A 343 18.93 -13.14 -5.18
N VAL A 344 19.79 -14.16 -5.21
CA VAL A 344 20.14 -14.90 -6.43
C VAL A 344 19.19 -16.04 -6.73
N ASP A 345 18.31 -16.41 -5.80
CA ASP A 345 17.37 -17.52 -5.94
C ASP A 345 16.38 -17.32 -7.09
N ALA A 346 15.93 -18.43 -7.67
CA ALA A 346 15.07 -18.42 -8.86
C ALA A 346 13.72 -17.72 -8.58
N LYS A 347 13.12 -17.97 -7.41
CA LYS A 347 11.80 -17.41 -7.06
C LYS A 347 11.86 -15.89 -6.87
N SER A 348 12.94 -15.35 -6.30
CA SER A 348 13.13 -13.90 -6.18
C SER A 348 13.36 -13.25 -7.54
N ARG A 349 14.06 -13.90 -8.47
CA ARG A 349 14.18 -13.40 -9.87
C ARG A 349 12.83 -13.34 -10.57
N GLU A 350 12.03 -14.39 -10.46
CA GLU A 350 10.67 -14.45 -11.00
C GLU A 350 9.77 -13.37 -10.39
N PHE A 351 9.84 -13.19 -9.07
CA PHE A 351 9.10 -12.14 -8.36
C PHE A 351 9.49 -10.74 -8.83
N ARG A 352 10.79 -10.44 -8.97
CA ARG A 352 11.26 -9.15 -9.49
C ARG A 352 10.77 -8.88 -10.91
N LEU A 353 10.78 -9.88 -11.79
CA LEU A 353 10.27 -9.74 -13.15
C LEU A 353 8.77 -9.42 -13.15
N ALA A 354 7.98 -10.16 -12.38
CA ALA A 354 6.55 -9.95 -12.25
C ALA A 354 6.24 -8.57 -11.61
N TRP A 355 7.06 -8.14 -10.65
CA TRP A 355 6.95 -6.81 -10.04
C TRP A 355 7.23 -5.68 -11.06
N ILE A 356 8.28 -5.79 -11.87
CA ILE A 356 8.57 -4.82 -12.93
C ILE A 356 7.40 -4.72 -13.92
N LEU A 357 6.84 -5.86 -14.32
CA LEU A 357 5.65 -5.90 -15.18
C LEU A 357 4.47 -5.17 -14.52
N TRP A 358 4.20 -5.42 -13.24
CA TRP A 358 3.15 -4.76 -12.48
C TRP A 358 3.34 -3.24 -12.35
N VAL A 359 4.57 -2.79 -12.07
CA VAL A 359 4.93 -1.37 -12.08
C VAL A 359 4.66 -0.77 -13.47
N GLY A 360 5.04 -1.46 -14.55
CA GLY A 360 4.75 -1.05 -15.91
C GLY A 360 3.26 -0.88 -16.20
N ILE A 361 2.42 -1.84 -15.81
CA ILE A 361 0.95 -1.76 -15.93
C ILE A 361 0.40 -0.56 -15.15
N THR A 362 0.89 -0.36 -13.92
CA THR A 362 0.48 0.76 -13.06
C THR A 362 0.83 2.11 -13.71
N CYS A 363 2.05 2.24 -14.24
CA CYS A 363 2.49 3.44 -14.95
C CYS A 363 1.66 3.73 -16.19
N LEU A 364 1.33 2.70 -16.97
CA LEU A 364 0.48 2.84 -18.16
C LEU A 364 -0.93 3.31 -17.79
N ALA A 365 -1.54 2.74 -16.75
CA ALA A 365 -2.84 3.17 -16.25
C ALA A 365 -2.81 4.61 -15.74
N CYS A 366 -1.77 5.00 -15.02
CA CYS A 366 -1.56 6.37 -14.56
C CYS A 366 -1.41 7.35 -15.73
N LEU A 367 -0.61 7.00 -16.74
CA LEU A 367 -0.42 7.81 -17.94
C LEU A 367 -1.74 7.98 -18.71
N ALA A 368 -2.52 6.92 -18.85
CA ALA A 368 -3.84 6.99 -19.47
C ALA A 368 -4.79 7.92 -18.69
N ALA A 369 -4.84 7.80 -17.36
CA ALA A 369 -5.63 8.64 -16.50
C ALA A 369 -5.25 10.13 -16.60
N VAL A 370 -3.95 10.45 -16.53
CA VAL A 370 -3.44 11.81 -16.69
C VAL A 370 -3.73 12.36 -18.09
N THR A 371 -3.59 11.54 -19.13
CA THR A 371 -3.88 11.95 -20.51
C THR A 371 -5.36 12.30 -20.70
N LEU A 372 -6.28 11.47 -20.17
CA LEU A 372 -7.72 11.74 -20.22
C LEU A 372 -8.06 13.08 -19.55
N LEU A 373 -7.50 13.34 -18.37
CA LEU A 373 -7.73 14.59 -17.64
C LEU A 373 -7.05 15.79 -18.31
N ALA A 374 -5.88 15.63 -18.93
CA ALA A 374 -5.20 16.69 -19.66
C ALA A 374 -5.99 17.11 -20.92
N LEU A 375 -6.53 16.15 -21.67
CA LEU A 375 -7.42 16.43 -22.80
C LEU A 375 -8.67 17.18 -22.36
N GLN A 376 -9.21 16.82 -21.21
CA GLN A 376 -10.34 17.50 -20.59
C GLN A 376 -10.01 18.96 -20.21
N ILE A 377 -8.86 19.21 -19.57
CA ILE A 377 -8.36 20.57 -19.27
C ILE A 377 -8.19 21.39 -20.55
N ALA A 378 -7.55 20.84 -21.57
CA ALA A 378 -7.30 21.55 -22.84
C ALA A 378 -8.61 22.02 -23.49
N LYS A 379 -9.66 21.19 -23.41
CA LYS A 379 -10.99 21.53 -23.91
C LYS A 379 -11.66 22.61 -23.07
N ASP A 380 -11.66 22.48 -21.74
CA ASP A 380 -12.28 23.49 -20.88
C ASP A 380 -11.57 24.86 -21.04
N VAL A 381 -10.26 24.88 -21.29
CA VAL A 381 -9.53 26.12 -21.66
C VAL A 381 -10.03 26.71 -22.99
N GLN A 382 -10.31 25.87 -23.99
CA GLN A 382 -10.89 26.34 -25.26
C GLN A 382 -12.29 26.93 -25.06
N ASP A 383 -13.10 26.31 -24.21
CA ASP A 383 -14.46 26.75 -23.89
C ASP A 383 -14.43 28.10 -23.11
N ILE A 384 -13.46 28.28 -22.19
CA ILE A 384 -13.19 29.57 -21.52
C ILE A 384 -12.80 30.66 -22.52
N ILE A 385 -11.94 30.37 -23.50
CA ILE A 385 -11.54 31.33 -24.55
C ILE A 385 -12.75 31.77 -25.39
N ARG A 386 -13.76 30.90 -25.54
CA ARG A 386 -15.03 31.20 -26.21
C ARG A 386 -16.03 31.99 -25.34
N GLY A 387 -15.65 32.33 -24.11
CA GLY A 387 -16.47 33.12 -23.18
C GLY A 387 -17.27 32.31 -22.17
N GLN A 388 -17.07 30.99 -22.07
CA GLN A 388 -17.71 30.16 -21.04
C GLN A 388 -16.94 30.24 -19.72
N HIS A 389 -17.07 31.38 -19.02
CA HIS A 389 -16.31 31.64 -17.80
C HIS A 389 -16.63 30.70 -16.62
N ALA A 390 -17.78 30.00 -16.63
CA ALA A 390 -18.13 29.00 -15.61
C ALA A 390 -17.10 27.86 -15.53
N ASP A 391 -16.49 27.51 -16.66
CA ASP A 391 -15.54 26.39 -16.78
C ASP A 391 -14.19 26.66 -16.11
N ILE A 392 -13.91 27.92 -15.70
CA ILE A 392 -12.68 28.29 -14.99
C ILE A 392 -12.55 27.46 -13.71
N VAL A 393 -13.64 27.34 -12.93
CA VAL A 393 -13.59 26.63 -11.65
C VAL A 393 -13.37 25.13 -11.86
N GLY A 394 -14.08 24.53 -12.82
CA GLY A 394 -13.89 23.13 -13.20
C GLY A 394 -12.46 22.83 -13.68
N THR A 395 -11.87 23.75 -14.46
CA THR A 395 -10.49 23.66 -14.94
C THR A 395 -9.49 23.69 -13.78
N VAL A 396 -9.67 24.59 -12.81
CA VAL A 396 -8.81 24.67 -11.62
C VAL A 396 -8.89 23.40 -10.78
N VAL A 397 -10.10 22.91 -10.50
CA VAL A 397 -10.32 21.66 -9.74
C VAL A 397 -9.67 20.47 -10.44
N THR A 398 -9.86 20.35 -11.75
CA THR A 398 -9.28 19.25 -12.54
C THR A 398 -7.74 19.33 -12.55
N SER A 399 -7.19 20.54 -12.73
CA SER A 399 -5.73 20.77 -12.73
C SER A 399 -5.09 20.41 -11.40
N LEU A 400 -5.73 20.77 -10.27
CA LEU A 400 -5.25 20.40 -8.94
C LEU A 400 -5.24 18.88 -8.74
N ASN A 401 -6.29 18.17 -9.17
CA ASN A 401 -6.32 16.71 -9.09
C ASN A 401 -5.23 16.07 -9.97
N VAL A 402 -5.04 16.56 -11.20
CA VAL A 402 -3.96 16.09 -12.08
C VAL A 402 -2.59 16.32 -11.43
N LEU A 403 -2.34 17.49 -10.84
CA LEU A 403 -1.08 17.77 -10.16
C LEU A 403 -0.86 16.83 -8.97
N CYS A 404 -1.89 16.58 -8.16
CA CYS A 404 -1.83 15.62 -7.06
C CYS A 404 -1.55 14.20 -7.56
N MET A 405 -2.23 13.75 -8.62
CA MET A 405 -1.99 12.45 -9.25
C MET A 405 -0.56 12.33 -9.76
N VAL A 406 -0.06 13.34 -10.49
CA VAL A 406 1.32 13.33 -11.00
C VAL A 406 2.32 13.30 -9.85
N ALA A 407 2.12 14.07 -8.77
CA ALA A 407 2.99 14.06 -7.61
C ALA A 407 3.03 12.67 -6.94
N VAL A 408 1.86 12.03 -6.78
CA VAL A 408 1.73 10.67 -6.25
C VAL A 408 2.45 9.65 -7.13
N VAL A 409 2.25 9.71 -8.45
CA VAL A 409 2.86 8.80 -9.42
C VAL A 409 4.38 8.99 -9.48
N LEU A 410 4.86 10.24 -9.48
CA LEU A 410 6.29 10.53 -9.42
C LEU A 410 6.91 10.02 -8.13
N ARG A 411 6.20 10.13 -7.00
CA ARG A 411 6.66 9.56 -5.74
C ARG A 411 6.71 8.04 -5.82
N TYR A 412 5.67 7.39 -6.33
CA TYR A 412 5.62 5.95 -6.54
C TYR A 412 6.77 5.44 -7.44
N LEU A 413 6.99 6.12 -8.57
CA LEU A 413 8.09 5.84 -9.49
C LEU A 413 9.46 6.05 -8.85
N TYR A 414 9.62 7.11 -8.08
CA TYR A 414 10.86 7.37 -7.35
C TYR A 414 11.17 6.26 -6.35
N GLU A 415 10.16 5.76 -5.63
CA GLU A 415 10.35 4.62 -4.71
C GLU A 415 10.68 3.34 -5.48
N ALA A 416 9.96 3.04 -6.57
CA ALA A 416 10.25 1.87 -7.41
C ALA A 416 11.66 1.92 -8.03
N ASP A 417 12.08 3.08 -8.53
CA ASP A 417 13.43 3.32 -9.05
C ASP A 417 14.50 3.25 -7.96
N THR A 418 14.21 3.77 -6.76
CA THR A 418 15.12 3.69 -5.62
C THR A 418 15.36 2.24 -5.23
N ILE A 419 14.30 1.42 -5.15
CA ILE A 419 14.38 -0.01 -4.88
C ILE A 419 15.17 -0.73 -5.98
N ALA A 420 14.92 -0.38 -7.25
CA ALA A 420 15.67 -0.95 -8.36
C ALA A 420 17.16 -0.59 -8.28
N LYS A 421 17.50 0.69 -8.02
CA LYS A 421 18.86 1.24 -8.01
C LYS A 421 19.69 0.90 -6.79
N SER A 422 19.09 0.79 -5.60
CA SER A 422 19.80 0.27 -4.42
C SER A 422 20.38 -1.11 -4.70
N GLY A 423 19.87 -1.78 -5.74
CA GLY A 423 20.44 -3.02 -6.22
C GLY A 423 21.61 -2.96 -7.21
N TRP A 424 21.95 -1.83 -7.82
CA TRP A 424 23.02 -1.81 -8.85
C TRP A 424 24.36 -1.32 -8.32
N SER A 425 24.36 -0.60 -7.20
CA SER A 425 25.58 -0.23 -6.52
C SER A 425 26.09 -1.40 -5.69
N VAL A 426 26.61 -2.44 -6.36
CA VAL A 426 27.64 -3.27 -5.73
C VAL A 426 28.71 -2.26 -5.31
N PRO A 427 29.05 -2.13 -4.02
CA PRO A 427 30.33 -1.55 -3.70
C PRO A 427 31.29 -2.44 -4.45
N THR A 428 31.84 -1.96 -5.56
CA THR A 428 33.21 -2.28 -5.90
C THR A 428 33.93 -1.91 -4.63
N GLN A 429 34.02 -2.88 -3.72
CA GLN A 429 35.09 -3.04 -2.81
C GLN A 429 36.25 -2.94 -3.77
N GLU A 430 36.75 -1.71 -3.94
CA GLU A 430 38.12 -1.49 -4.27
C GLU A 430 38.76 -2.49 -3.34
N ARG A 431 39.18 -3.61 -3.93
CA ARG A 431 40.39 -4.26 -3.52
C ARG A 431 41.33 -3.06 -3.42
N SER A 432 41.36 -2.44 -2.23
CA SER A 432 42.58 -2.24 -1.49
C SER A 432 43.33 -3.53 -1.76
N ALA A 433 44.02 -3.51 -2.90
CA ALA A 433 45.20 -4.26 -3.14
C ALA A 433 46.00 -3.92 -1.92
N SER A 434 45.84 -4.77 -0.91
CA SER A 434 46.76 -4.95 0.18
C SER A 434 48.06 -5.23 -0.54
N ASP A 435 48.74 -4.12 -0.84
CA ASP A 435 50.16 -3.94 -0.79
C ASP A 435 50.76 -5.15 -0.05
N PRO A 436 51.25 -6.17 -0.78
CA PRO A 436 51.78 -7.38 -0.16
C PRO A 436 53.09 -7.11 0.62
N GLY A 437 53.45 -5.85 0.86
CA GLY A 437 54.70 -5.41 1.47
C GLY A 437 54.62 -4.85 2.90
N LYS A 438 53.44 -4.66 3.53
CA LYS A 438 53.40 -4.18 4.93
C LYS A 438 53.29 -5.33 5.91
N SER A 439 54.47 -5.77 6.38
CA SER A 439 54.64 -6.79 7.42
C SER A 439 53.80 -6.48 8.66
N LEU A 440 52.93 -7.42 9.01
CA LEU A 440 52.27 -7.55 10.31
C LEU A 440 53.31 -7.77 11.41
N SER A 441 53.88 -6.69 11.95
CA SER A 441 54.74 -6.71 13.13
C SER A 441 54.34 -5.61 14.11
N SER A 442 53.10 -5.65 14.62
CA SER A 442 52.71 -5.10 15.93
C SER A 442 51.18 -5.00 16.09
N ILE A 443 50.51 -6.13 16.28
CA ILE A 443 49.23 -6.12 17.01
C ILE A 443 49.53 -6.74 18.36
N GLN A 444 50.00 -5.89 19.26
CA GLN A 444 50.32 -6.22 20.63
C GLN A 444 49.01 -6.27 21.42
N CYS A 445 48.50 -7.48 21.67
CA CYS A 445 47.37 -7.72 22.56
C CYS A 445 47.68 -7.17 23.95
N ARG A 446 46.98 -6.10 24.34
CA ARG A 446 47.02 -5.53 25.70
C ARG A 446 45.88 -6.14 26.51
N CYS A 447 46.09 -7.34 27.04
CA CYS A 447 45.25 -7.90 28.09
C CYS A 447 45.53 -7.14 29.40
N SER A 448 44.66 -6.19 29.74
CA SER A 448 44.61 -5.58 31.07
C SER A 448 43.77 -6.46 31.98
N GLY A 449 44.43 -7.37 32.72
CA GLY A 449 43.85 -7.96 33.91
C GLY A 449 43.61 -6.89 34.98
N LYS A 450 42.41 -6.87 35.56
CA LYS A 450 42.15 -6.24 36.86
C LYS A 450 41.80 -7.36 37.83
N ALA A 451 42.67 -7.51 38.84
CA ALA A 451 42.39 -8.20 40.09
C ALA A 451 41.67 -7.25 41.05
#